data_AF-A0A1F5UWU2-F1
#
_entry.id   AF-A0A1F5UWU2-F1
#
_cell.length_a   1.000
_cell.length_b   1.000
_cell.length_c   1.000
_cell.angle_alpha   90.00
_cell.angle_beta   90.00
_cell.angle_gamma   90.00
#
_symmetry.space_group_name_H-M   'P 1'
#
loop_
_entity.id
_entity.type
_entity.pdbx_description
1 polymer ?
#
loop_
_entity_poly.entity_id
_entity_poly.type
_entity_poly.pdbx_seq_one_letter_code
_entity_poly.pdbx_strand_id
1 'polypeptide(L)'
;MSPTTEEERAKAEPVDLEPIQDHDLFRDFVEQNWNHIRHLETIRLWTTNTYAFIIGGVLAFASAIPDKVLKVFLLIVLFFIAVLGVLMNLRIKADVEDAFKRLHRLLQERVGLAEQLRFGAPKGLAKHINIHWMFLSFYIGMAVLFVLLLLHELGAVLWFHDLFGVPLPPGT
;
A
#
# COMPACT_ATOMS: atom_id res chain seq x y z
N MET A 1 -2.59 23.06 42.39
CA MET A 1 -3.83 22.97 41.60
C MET A 1 -3.91 24.25 40.79
N SER A 2 -3.59 24.19 39.50
CA SER A 2 -3.57 25.38 38.63
C SER A 2 -4.83 25.39 37.78
N PRO A 3 -5.82 26.26 38.05
CA PRO A 3 -7.02 26.40 37.25
C PRO A 3 -6.71 27.43 36.17
N THR A 4 -6.13 27.02 35.04
CA THR A 4 -5.82 27.96 33.95
C THR A 4 -6.21 27.48 32.57
N THR A 5 -6.84 26.31 32.42
CA THR A 5 -7.08 25.73 31.07
C THR A 5 -8.49 25.94 30.51
N GLU A 6 -9.48 26.32 31.33
CA GLU A 6 -10.86 26.55 30.87
C GLU A 6 -11.17 28.03 30.59
N GLU A 7 -10.64 28.98 31.36
CA GLU A 7 -10.86 30.41 31.12
C GLU A 7 -10.16 30.93 29.86
N GLU A 8 -9.00 30.39 29.48
CA GLU A 8 -8.33 30.74 28.21
C GLU A 8 -9.08 30.22 26.97
N ARG A 9 -9.86 29.13 27.11
CA ARG A 9 -10.70 28.62 26.01
C ARG A 9 -12.00 29.41 25.87
N ALA A 10 -12.48 30.04 26.93
CA ALA A 10 -13.70 30.85 26.92
C ALA A 10 -13.51 32.27 26.33
N LYS A 11 -12.26 32.68 26.10
CA LYS A 11 -11.88 33.99 25.54
C LYS A 11 -11.33 33.95 24.10
N ALA A 12 -11.37 32.80 23.44
CA ALA A 12 -11.20 32.78 22.00
C ALA A 12 -12.44 33.45 21.39
N GLU A 13 -12.31 34.74 21.08
CA GLU A 13 -13.28 35.45 20.23
C GLU A 13 -13.61 34.56 19.03
N PRO A 14 -14.89 34.44 18.64
CA PRO A 14 -15.24 33.74 17.41
C PRO A 14 -14.44 34.42 16.31
N VAL A 15 -13.47 33.70 15.74
CA VAL A 15 -12.74 34.15 14.57
C VAL A 15 -13.83 34.44 13.54
N ASP A 16 -14.00 35.72 13.23
CA ASP A 16 -15.00 36.21 12.29
C ASP A 16 -14.52 35.76 10.90
N LEU A 17 -14.80 34.49 10.60
CA LEU A 17 -14.45 33.86 9.34
C LEU A 17 -15.26 34.59 8.28
N GLU A 18 -14.58 35.34 7.41
CA GLU A 18 -15.22 35.96 6.26
C GLU A 18 -16.11 34.92 5.56
N PRO A 19 -17.38 35.27 5.25
CA PRO A 19 -18.28 34.35 4.60
C PRO A 19 -17.65 33.87 3.29
N ILE A 20 -17.58 32.55 3.11
CA ILE A 20 -16.94 31.92 1.96
C ILE A 20 -17.61 32.46 0.69
N GLN A 21 -16.95 33.39 0.00
CA GLN A 21 -17.50 34.00 -1.21
C GLN A 21 -17.66 32.96 -2.35
N ASP A 22 -16.85 31.89 -2.32
CA ASP A 22 -16.85 30.82 -3.34
C ASP A 22 -17.13 29.44 -2.71
N HIS A 23 -18.31 29.28 -2.11
CA HIS A 23 -18.75 27.99 -1.55
C HIS A 23 -18.68 26.84 -2.59
N ASP A 24 -19.00 27.15 -3.84
CA ASP A 24 -18.99 26.17 -4.94
C ASP A 24 -17.56 25.75 -5.29
N LEU A 25 -16.61 26.68 -5.37
CA LEU A 25 -15.22 26.37 -5.69
C LEU A 25 -14.55 25.53 -4.58
N PHE A 26 -14.87 25.83 -3.32
CA PHE A 26 -14.40 25.02 -2.19
C PHE A 26 -14.97 23.61 -2.23
N ARG A 27 -16.28 23.48 -2.47
CA ARG A 27 -16.95 22.18 -2.62
C ARG A 27 -16.34 21.36 -3.74
N ASP A 28 -16.18 21.96 -4.92
CA ASP A 28 -15.60 21.29 -6.09
C ASP A 28 -14.19 20.80 -5.82
N PHE A 29 -13.37 21.61 -5.13
CA PHE A 29 -12.03 21.21 -4.74
C PHE A 29 -12.05 19.99 -3.80
N VAL A 30 -12.89 20.00 -2.77
CA VAL A 30 -13.02 18.86 -1.83
C VAL A 30 -13.50 17.61 -2.56
N GLU A 31 -14.49 17.75 -3.45
CA GLU A 31 -15.04 16.66 -4.24
C GLU A 31 -14.00 16.05 -5.19
N GLN A 32 -13.21 16.88 -5.88
CA GLN A 32 -12.13 16.41 -6.75
C GLN A 32 -11.05 15.65 -5.98
N ASN A 33 -10.62 16.15 -4.82
CA ASN A 33 -9.64 15.44 -3.98
C ASN A 33 -10.18 14.10 -3.48
N TRP A 34 -11.44 14.08 -3.06
CA TRP A 34 -12.09 12.85 -2.61
C TRP A 34 -12.20 11.81 -3.74
N ASN A 35 -12.63 12.24 -4.93
CA ASN A 35 -12.72 11.38 -6.11
C ASN A 35 -11.34 10.85 -6.53
N HIS A 36 -10.29 11.67 -6.42
CA HIS A 36 -8.91 11.25 -6.69
C HIS A 36 -8.44 10.15 -5.71
N ILE A 37 -8.67 10.32 -4.41
CA ILE A 37 -8.31 9.32 -3.39
C ILE A 37 -9.05 8.00 -3.64
N ARG A 38 -10.36 8.07 -3.89
CA ARG A 38 -11.18 6.88 -4.19
C ARG A 38 -10.69 6.15 -5.44
N HIS A 39 -10.30 6.90 -6.47
CA HIS A 39 -9.77 6.34 -7.70
C HIS A 39 -8.46 5.57 -7.45
N LEU A 40 -7.52 6.15 -6.70
CA LEU A 40 -6.26 5.49 -6.34
C LEU A 40 -6.49 4.20 -5.53
N GLU A 41 -7.43 4.22 -4.59
CA GLU A 41 -7.80 3.03 -3.82
C GLU A 41 -8.44 1.95 -4.68
N THR A 42 -9.27 2.33 -5.64
CA THR A 42 -9.89 1.41 -6.61
C THR A 42 -8.83 0.74 -7.48
N ILE A 43 -7.84 1.49 -7.98
CA ILE A 43 -6.70 0.95 -8.73
C ILE A 43 -5.93 -0.05 -7.87
N ARG A 44 -5.63 0.29 -6.61
CA ARG A 44 -4.91 -0.60 -5.69
C ARG A 44 -5.64 -1.94 -5.50
N LEU A 45 -6.95 -1.89 -5.29
CA LEU A 45 -7.79 -3.09 -5.14
C LEU A 45 -7.78 -3.95 -6.40
N TRP A 46 -8.00 -3.34 -7.56
CA TRP A 46 -8.00 -4.04 -8.85
C TRP A 46 -6.66 -4.71 -9.14
N THR A 47 -5.54 -3.99 -8.97
CA THR A 47 -4.21 -4.53 -9.20
C THR A 47 -3.90 -5.70 -8.27
N THR A 48 -4.28 -5.58 -6.99
CA THR A 48 -4.07 -6.66 -6.00
C THR A 48 -4.88 -7.91 -6.36
N ASN A 49 -6.13 -7.72 -6.80
CA ASN A 49 -7.00 -8.84 -7.20
C ASN A 49 -6.46 -9.55 -8.44
N THR A 50 -6.12 -8.80 -9.49
CA THR A 50 -5.49 -9.35 -10.71
C THR A 50 -4.20 -10.09 -10.39
N TYR A 51 -3.38 -9.53 -9.51
CA TYR A 51 -2.15 -10.19 -9.07
C TYR A 51 -2.41 -11.51 -8.33
N ALA A 52 -3.42 -11.58 -7.46
CA ALA A 52 -3.80 -12.83 -6.79
C ALA A 52 -4.22 -13.92 -7.79
N PHE A 53 -4.95 -13.57 -8.85
CA PHE A 53 -5.28 -14.51 -9.93
C PHE A 53 -4.04 -15.00 -10.67
N ILE A 54 -3.10 -14.10 -10.98
CA ILE A 54 -1.83 -14.46 -11.63
C ILE A 54 -1.05 -15.44 -10.74
N ILE A 55 -0.92 -15.17 -9.45
CA ILE A 55 -0.24 -16.07 -8.51
C ILE A 55 -0.90 -17.44 -8.49
N GLY A 56 -2.24 -17.48 -8.32
CA GLY A 56 -2.98 -18.74 -8.28
C GLY A 56 -2.77 -19.57 -9.54
N GLY A 57 -2.86 -18.93 -10.72
CA GLY A 57 -2.64 -19.59 -12.00
C GLY A 57 -1.20 -20.08 -12.18
N VAL A 58 -0.21 -19.23 -11.88
CA VAL A 58 1.21 -19.58 -12.06
C VAL A 58 1.64 -20.66 -11.06
N LEU A 59 1.21 -20.61 -9.80
CA LEU A 59 1.54 -21.65 -8.82
C LEU A 59 0.87 -22.99 -9.17
N ALA A 60 -0.38 -22.98 -9.60
CA ALA A 60 -1.06 -24.20 -10.08
C ALA A 60 -0.30 -24.80 -11.28
N PHE A 61 0.09 -23.96 -12.24
CA PHE A 61 0.86 -24.39 -13.41
C PHE A 61 2.26 -24.91 -13.04
N ALA A 62 2.98 -24.20 -12.17
CA ALA A 62 4.30 -24.60 -11.68
C ALA A 62 4.26 -25.93 -10.91
N SER A 63 3.15 -26.24 -10.23
CA SER A 63 2.98 -27.52 -9.54
C SER A 63 2.87 -28.72 -10.50
N ALA A 64 2.30 -28.51 -11.69
CA ALA A 64 2.06 -29.57 -12.67
C ALA A 64 3.26 -29.87 -13.58
N ILE A 65 4.24 -28.96 -13.65
CA ILE A 65 5.39 -29.09 -14.54
C ILE A 65 6.53 -29.85 -13.83
N PRO A 66 7.24 -30.77 -14.50
CA PRO A 66 8.44 -31.42 -13.94
C PRO A 66 9.73 -30.60 -14.12
N ASP A 67 9.76 -29.68 -15.09
CA ASP A 67 10.91 -28.81 -15.39
C ASP A 67 11.20 -27.81 -14.26
N LYS A 68 12.31 -28.03 -13.55
CA LYS A 68 12.77 -27.18 -12.44
C LYS A 68 13.26 -25.81 -12.91
N VAL A 69 13.87 -25.70 -14.08
CA VAL A 69 14.38 -24.42 -14.60
C VAL A 69 13.22 -23.49 -14.90
N LEU A 70 12.17 -24.00 -15.54
CA LEU A 70 10.96 -23.24 -15.80
C LEU A 70 10.25 -22.81 -14.51
N LYS A 71 10.20 -23.67 -13.48
CA LYS A 71 9.65 -23.27 -12.15
C LYS A 71 10.43 -22.12 -11.52
N VAL A 72 11.76 -22.21 -11.50
CA VAL A 72 12.62 -21.15 -10.95
C VAL A 72 12.40 -19.85 -11.71
N PHE A 73 12.33 -19.90 -13.05
CA PHE A 73 12.02 -18.73 -13.87
C PHE A 73 10.65 -18.11 -13.51
N LEU A 74 9.60 -18.92 -13.38
CA LEU A 74 8.27 -18.43 -12.99
C LEU A 74 8.26 -17.78 -11.61
N LEU A 75 8.97 -18.37 -10.64
CA LEU A 75 9.10 -17.81 -9.29
C LEU A 75 9.87 -16.48 -9.29
N ILE A 76 10.91 -16.34 -10.12
CA ILE A 76 11.63 -15.07 -10.30
C ILE A 76 10.68 -14.01 -10.87
N VAL A 77 9.88 -14.34 -11.89
CA VAL A 77 8.90 -13.41 -12.46
C VAL A 77 7.87 -12.98 -11.41
N LEU A 78 7.32 -13.92 -10.64
CA LEU A 78 6.36 -13.61 -9.56
C LEU A 78 6.98 -12.73 -8.47
N PHE A 79 8.26 -12.96 -8.13
CA PHE A 79 9.00 -12.12 -7.20
C PHE A 79 9.14 -10.69 -7.72
N PHE A 80 9.52 -10.49 -8.99
CA PHE A 80 9.61 -9.16 -9.58
C PHE A 80 8.26 -8.43 -9.58
N ILE A 81 7.17 -9.13 -9.92
CA ILE A 81 5.82 -8.55 -9.85
C ILE A 81 5.47 -8.18 -8.41
N ALA A 82 5.85 -8.99 -7.41
CA ALA A 82 5.65 -8.67 -6.00
C ALA A 82 6.37 -7.37 -5.60
N VAL A 83 7.64 -7.22 -6.01
CA VAL A 83 8.46 -6.02 -5.76
C VAL A 83 7.85 -4.78 -6.44
N LEU A 84 7.40 -4.89 -7.69
CA LEU A 84 6.69 -3.81 -8.36
C LEU A 84 5.40 -3.43 -7.62
N GLY A 85 4.67 -4.41 -7.08
CA GLY A 85 3.52 -4.19 -6.22
C GLY A 85 3.85 -3.42 -4.96
N VAL A 86 4.99 -3.72 -4.30
CA VAL A 86 5.50 -2.94 -3.16
C VAL A 86 5.76 -1.49 -3.55
N LEU A 87 6.51 -1.26 -4.63
CA LEU A 87 6.86 0.09 -5.10
C LEU A 87 5.62 0.91 -5.47
N MET A 88 4.66 0.29 -6.16
CA MET A 88 3.39 0.93 -6.51
C MET A 88 2.61 1.34 -5.25
N ASN A 89 2.53 0.47 -4.24
CA ASN A 89 1.84 0.79 -2.99
C ASN A 89 2.53 1.93 -2.21
N LEU A 90 3.87 1.97 -2.20
CA LEU A 90 4.61 3.07 -1.59
C LEU A 90 4.34 4.39 -2.30
N ARG A 91 4.29 4.40 -3.63
CA ARG A 91 3.96 5.59 -4.42
C ARG A 91 2.54 6.07 -4.15
N ILE A 92 1.55 5.18 -4.24
CA ILE A 92 0.14 5.52 -3.96
C ILE A 92 -0.01 6.08 -2.54
N LYS A 93 0.70 5.51 -1.56
CA LYS A 93 0.69 6.02 -0.19
C LYS A 93 1.20 7.45 -0.12
N ALA A 94 2.31 7.77 -0.80
CA ALA A 94 2.85 9.12 -0.85
C ALA A 94 1.86 10.10 -1.50
N ASP A 95 1.27 9.73 -2.64
CA ASP A 95 0.30 10.56 -3.36
C ASP A 95 -0.96 10.85 -2.51
N VAL A 96 -1.47 9.83 -1.79
CA VAL A 96 -2.61 9.98 -0.87
C VAL A 96 -2.25 10.86 0.33
N GLU A 97 -1.07 10.66 0.92
CA GLU A 97 -0.62 11.47 2.06
C GLU A 97 -0.45 12.95 1.68
N ASP A 98 0.07 13.23 0.49
CA ASP A 98 0.21 14.57 -0.04
C ASP A 98 -1.14 15.22 -0.34
N ALA A 99 -2.11 14.47 -0.89
CA ALA A 99 -3.48 14.93 -1.09
C ALA A 99 -4.14 15.29 0.26
N PHE A 100 -4.00 14.43 1.28
CA PHE A 100 -4.52 14.69 2.61
C PHE A 100 -3.85 15.89 3.29
N LYS A 101 -2.53 16.08 3.14
CA LYS A 101 -1.82 17.25 3.68
C LYS A 101 -2.33 18.54 3.05
N ARG A 102 -2.52 18.58 1.73
CA ARG A 102 -3.08 19.75 1.02
C ARG A 102 -4.50 20.05 1.49
N LEU A 103 -5.33 19.01 1.62
CA LEU A 103 -6.70 19.14 2.11
C LEU A 103 -6.74 19.64 3.56
N HIS A 104 -5.93 19.06 4.45
CA HIS A 104 -5.88 19.45 5.86
C HIS A 104 -5.45 20.91 6.05
N ARG A 105 -4.41 21.34 5.30
CA ARG A 105 -3.94 22.73 5.32
C ARG A 105 -5.05 23.71 4.93
N LEU A 106 -5.77 23.41 3.85
CA LEU A 106 -6.86 24.26 3.39
C LEU A 106 -8.04 24.30 4.38
N LEU A 107 -8.37 23.17 5.01
CA LEU A 107 -9.42 23.14 6.02
C LEU A 107 -9.05 23.85 7.33
N GLN A 108 -7.78 23.78 7.76
CA GLN A 108 -7.29 24.55 8.90
C GLN A 108 -7.28 26.04 8.61
N GLU A 109 -6.81 26.45 7.44
CA GLU A 109 -6.69 27.87 7.07
C GLU A 109 -8.04 28.54 6.80
N ARG A 110 -9.04 27.81 6.29
CA ARG A 110 -10.28 28.42 5.77
C ARG A 110 -11.52 28.27 6.63
N VAL A 111 -11.64 27.20 7.43
CA VAL A 111 -12.97 26.81 7.91
C VAL A 111 -12.99 26.43 9.39
N GLY A 112 -11.84 26.27 10.06
CA GLY A 112 -11.82 25.71 11.43
C GLY A 112 -12.43 24.30 11.55
N LEU A 113 -12.80 23.70 10.41
CA LEU A 113 -13.51 22.43 10.27
C LEU A 113 -12.58 21.22 10.30
N ALA A 114 -11.33 21.39 10.74
CA ALA A 114 -10.37 20.30 10.89
C ALA A 114 -10.95 19.14 11.73
N GLU A 115 -11.90 19.45 12.62
CA GLU A 115 -12.59 18.48 13.45
C GLU A 115 -13.66 17.68 12.68
N GLN A 116 -14.30 18.25 11.64
CA GLN A 116 -15.25 17.53 10.80
C GLN A 116 -14.59 16.57 9.80
N LEU A 117 -13.33 16.78 9.43
CA LEU A 117 -12.58 15.76 8.67
C LEU A 117 -12.31 14.47 9.46
N ARG A 118 -12.51 14.48 10.78
CA ARG A 118 -12.40 13.29 11.64
C ARG A 118 -13.67 12.42 11.60
N PHE A 119 -14.73 12.83 10.90
CA PHE A 119 -15.89 11.97 10.68
C PHE A 119 -15.46 10.72 9.89
N GLY A 120 -15.40 9.59 10.59
CA GLY A 120 -14.94 8.31 10.03
C GLY A 120 -13.60 7.80 10.61
N ALA A 121 -12.96 8.54 11.51
CA ALA A 121 -11.78 8.02 12.22
C ALA A 121 -12.17 6.75 12.99
N PRO A 122 -11.62 5.57 12.64
CA PRO A 122 -12.02 4.30 13.26
C PRO A 122 -11.78 4.38 14.77
N LYS A 123 -12.83 4.15 15.55
CA LYS A 123 -12.78 4.06 17.02
C LYS A 123 -12.58 2.59 17.41
N GLY A 124 -11.70 2.31 18.38
CA GLY A 124 -11.43 0.96 18.90
C GLY A 124 -10.32 0.20 18.17
N LEU A 125 -10.36 -1.14 18.19
CA LEU A 125 -9.36 -2.03 17.56
C LEU A 125 -9.14 -1.74 16.06
N ALA A 126 -10.17 -1.28 15.35
CA ALA A 126 -10.09 -0.88 13.95
C ALA A 126 -9.15 0.32 13.70
N LYS A 127 -8.80 1.10 14.74
CA LYS A 127 -7.79 2.17 14.65
C LYS A 127 -6.39 1.63 14.39
N HIS A 128 -6.10 0.43 14.87
CA HIS A 128 -4.78 -0.20 14.70
C HIS A 128 -4.65 -0.95 13.37
N ILE A 129 -5.76 -1.34 12.76
CA ILE A 129 -5.77 -1.93 11.41
C ILE A 129 -5.71 -0.80 10.40
N ASN A 130 -4.50 -0.34 10.15
CA ASN A 130 -4.24 0.67 9.14
C ASN A 130 -4.32 -0.03 7.77
N ILE A 131 -5.49 0.04 7.10
CA ILE A 131 -5.79 -0.63 5.81
C ILE A 131 -4.68 -0.39 4.78
N HIS A 132 -4.04 0.78 4.83
CA HIS A 132 -2.89 1.12 3.98
C HIS A 132 -1.70 0.17 4.14
N TRP A 133 -1.44 -0.31 5.36
CA TRP A 133 -0.38 -1.27 5.63
C TRP A 133 -0.75 -2.70 5.22
N MET A 134 -2.04 -3.03 5.12
CA MET A 134 -2.50 -4.36 4.72
C MET A 134 -1.97 -4.73 3.33
N PHE A 135 -2.18 -3.88 2.32
CA PHE A 135 -1.72 -4.14 0.96
C PHE A 135 -0.19 -4.21 0.88
N LEU A 136 0.51 -3.28 1.54
CA LEU A 136 1.97 -3.28 1.58
C LEU A 136 2.52 -4.57 2.23
N SER A 137 1.95 -4.96 3.36
CA SER A 137 2.33 -6.19 4.07
C SER A 137 2.06 -7.44 3.26
N PHE A 138 0.96 -7.46 2.48
CA PHE A 138 0.66 -8.56 1.57
C PHE A 138 1.74 -8.73 0.51
N TYR A 139 2.12 -7.67 -0.20
CA TYR A 139 3.16 -7.74 -1.23
C TYR A 139 4.55 -8.08 -0.64
N ILE A 140 4.89 -7.55 0.53
CA ILE A 140 6.13 -7.93 1.25
C ILE A 140 6.09 -9.41 1.63
N GLY A 141 4.98 -9.89 2.19
CA GLY A 141 4.79 -11.30 2.54
C GLY A 141 4.93 -12.22 1.33
N MET A 142 4.34 -11.85 0.19
CA MET A 142 4.49 -12.60 -1.06
C MET A 142 5.93 -12.58 -1.58
N ALA A 143 6.63 -11.44 -1.51
CA ALA A 143 8.04 -11.36 -1.90
C ALA A 143 8.92 -12.29 -1.04
N VAL A 144 8.72 -12.27 0.28
CA VAL A 144 9.42 -13.19 1.21
C VAL A 144 9.09 -14.64 0.89
N LEU A 145 7.82 -14.97 0.66
CA LEU A 145 7.40 -16.32 0.28
C LEU A 145 8.10 -16.79 -0.99
N PHE A 146 8.18 -15.96 -2.04
CA PHE A 146 8.87 -16.34 -3.27
C PHE A 146 10.38 -16.48 -3.08
N VAL A 147 11.01 -15.66 -2.24
CA VAL A 147 12.42 -15.86 -1.87
C VAL A 147 12.61 -17.22 -1.19
N LEU A 148 11.75 -17.59 -0.24
CA LEU A 148 11.82 -18.89 0.43
C LEU A 148 11.61 -20.06 -0.54
N LEU A 149 10.64 -19.95 -1.45
CA LEU A 149 10.42 -20.95 -2.50
C LEU A 149 11.59 -21.05 -3.46
N LEU A 150 12.19 -19.91 -3.86
CA LEU A 150 13.38 -19.89 -4.71
C LEU A 150 14.57 -20.56 -4.03
N LEU A 151 14.80 -20.26 -2.74
CA LEU A 151 15.86 -20.90 -1.96
C LEU A 151 15.64 -22.41 -1.85
N HIS A 152 14.40 -22.84 -1.64
CA HIS A 152 14.04 -24.26 -1.61
C HIS A 152 14.33 -24.95 -2.95
N GLU A 153 13.87 -24.39 -4.07
CA GLU A 153 14.10 -24.96 -5.40
C GLU A 153 15.59 -24.93 -5.80
N LEU A 154 16.30 -23.85 -5.51
CA LEU A 154 17.74 -23.75 -5.78
C LEU A 154 18.56 -24.72 -4.92
N GLY A 155 18.23 -24.86 -3.64
CA GLY A 155 18.86 -25.85 -2.76
C GLY A 155 18.63 -27.28 -3.27
N ALA A 156 17.42 -27.57 -3.75
CA ALA A 156 17.10 -28.85 -4.37
C ALA A 156 17.83 -29.07 -5.71
N VAL A 157 18.12 -28.01 -6.48
CA VAL A 157 18.89 -28.08 -7.73
C VAL A 157 20.38 -28.30 -7.45
N LEU A 158 20.96 -27.56 -6.51
CA LEU A 158 22.38 -27.70 -6.13
C LEU A 158 22.67 -29.07 -5.52
N TRP A 159 21.80 -29.55 -4.63
CA TRP A 159 21.93 -30.89 -4.07
C TRP A 159 21.79 -31.98 -5.15
N PHE A 160 20.88 -31.82 -6.12
CA PHE A 160 20.78 -32.72 -7.27
C PHE A 160 22.07 -32.71 -8.10
N HIS A 161 22.67 -31.55 -8.33
CA HIS A 161 23.91 -31.43 -9.08
C HIS A 161 25.07 -32.15 -8.37
N ASP A 162 25.18 -31.99 -7.05
CA ASP A 162 26.19 -32.66 -6.23
C ASP A 162 25.96 -34.19 -6.17
N LEU A 163 24.71 -34.64 -6.15
CA LEU A 163 24.37 -36.07 -6.12
C LEU A 163 24.66 -36.78 -7.46
N PHE A 164 24.47 -36.10 -8.58
CA PHE A 164 24.67 -36.67 -9.92
C PHE A 164 26.04 -36.39 -10.53
N GLY A 165 26.91 -35.64 -9.85
CA GLY A 165 28.33 -35.52 -10.18
C GLY A 165 28.60 -35.19 -11.65
N VAL A 166 27.81 -34.30 -12.25
CA VAL A 166 28.03 -33.88 -13.64
C VAL A 166 29.35 -33.10 -13.67
N PRO A 167 30.41 -33.61 -14.32
CA PRO A 167 31.66 -32.87 -14.39
C PRO A 167 31.44 -31.58 -15.19
N LEU A 168 31.88 -30.46 -14.63
CA LEU A 168 32.03 -29.20 -15.38
C LEU A 168 32.76 -29.50 -16.69
N PRO A 169 32.29 -28.99 -17.85
CA PRO A 169 32.99 -29.21 -19.11
C PRO A 169 34.44 -28.72 -18.96
N PRO A 170 35.44 -29.57 -19.25
CA PRO A 170 36.83 -29.18 -19.10
C PRO A 170 37.21 -28.20 -20.20
N GLY A 171 37.53 -26.97 -19.82
CA GLY A 171 38.26 -26.01 -20.65
C GLY A 171 37.48 -24.75 -21.06
N THR A 172 37.65 -23.69 -20.27
CA THR A 172 38.35 -22.49 -20.80
C THR A 172 39.82 -22.62 -20.45
#